data_AF-A0A8K1LCQ9-F1
#
_entry.id   AF-A0A8K1LCQ9-F1
#
_cell.length_a   1.000
_cell.length_b   1.000
_cell.length_c   1.000
_cell.angle_alpha   90.00
_cell.angle_beta   90.00
_cell.angle_gamma   90.00
#
_symmetry.space_group_name_H-M   'P 1'
#
loop_
_entity.id
_entity.type
_entity.pdbx_description
1 polymer ?
#
loop_
_entity_poly.entity_id
_entity_poly.type
_entity_poly.pdbx_seq_one_letter_code
_entity_poly.pdbx_strand_id
1 'polypeptide(L)'
;ARGMDLVEILSFLFQLSFSTLGKDYSVEGMSESLLTFLQHLREFGLVFQRKRKSRRFYPTRLAIALASGTAGTPGGTLGTAGTEPDSHGFVLVETNYRIYAYTDSELQVALIALFSELLYRFPNLVVAQVTRDSVQAAIANGITADQIIHFLRTRAHPTMAKQTPVLPPTITDQIRLWELERDRLRFSDGVLYNQFLSQVDFEVLRDHARALGVLVFENPARRLMVVTPAGHPDVKRFWKRQKHNA
;
A
#
# COMPACT_ATOMS: atom_id res chain seq x y z
N ALA A 1 9.27 17.94 -17.75
CA ALA A 1 8.37 18.60 -16.77
C ALA A 1 7.45 19.54 -17.53
N ARG A 2 6.12 19.46 -17.36
CA ARG A 2 5.10 20.14 -18.18
C ARG A 2 5.02 21.68 -18.02
N GLY A 3 6.10 22.36 -17.64
CA GLY A 3 6.14 23.83 -17.54
C GLY A 3 5.14 24.47 -16.56
N MET A 4 4.66 23.71 -15.57
CA MET A 4 3.77 24.25 -14.55
C MET A 4 4.59 24.65 -13.32
N ASP A 5 4.36 25.87 -12.82
CA ASP A 5 4.99 26.33 -11.58
C ASP A 5 4.40 25.59 -10.38
N LEU A 6 5.29 24.99 -9.58
CA LEU A 6 4.92 24.18 -8.43
C LEU A 6 4.27 25.04 -7.34
N VAL A 7 4.79 26.26 -7.14
CA VAL A 7 4.28 27.18 -6.12
C VAL A 7 2.85 27.57 -6.44
N GLU A 8 2.58 27.97 -7.67
CA GLU A 8 1.24 28.34 -8.14
C GLU A 8 0.22 27.20 -7.99
N ILE A 9 0.60 25.96 -8.37
CA ILE A 9 -0.28 24.78 -8.22
C ILE A 9 -0.60 24.49 -6.76
N LEU A 10 0.43 24.47 -5.89
CA LEU A 10 0.24 24.16 -4.47
C LEU A 10 -0.58 25.25 -3.78
N SER A 11 -0.31 26.52 -4.06
CA SER A 11 -1.11 27.64 -3.58
C SER A 11 -2.58 27.50 -3.97
N PHE A 12 -2.86 27.07 -5.19
CA PHE A 12 -4.24 26.84 -5.63
C PHE A 12 -4.90 25.64 -4.92
N LEU A 13 -4.18 24.53 -4.72
CA LEU A 13 -4.70 23.38 -3.97
C LEU A 13 -5.03 23.75 -2.51
N PHE A 14 -4.19 24.55 -1.87
CA PHE A 14 -4.49 25.09 -0.54
C PHE A 14 -5.67 26.06 -0.57
N GLN A 15 -5.80 26.91 -1.59
CA GLN A 15 -6.98 27.77 -1.72
C GLN A 15 -8.27 26.95 -1.93
N LEU A 16 -8.18 25.84 -2.66
CA LEU A 16 -9.29 24.92 -2.89
C LEU A 16 -9.75 24.25 -1.57
N SER A 17 -8.83 24.00 -0.63
CA SER A 17 -9.17 23.41 0.68
C SER A 17 -10.06 24.32 1.53
N PHE A 18 -9.86 25.63 1.45
CA PHE A 18 -10.65 26.64 2.15
C PHE A 18 -11.90 27.07 1.36
N SER A 19 -12.17 26.42 0.23
CA SER A 19 -13.32 26.76 -0.60
C SER A 19 -14.60 26.13 -0.06
N THR A 20 -15.68 26.91 -0.09
CA THR A 20 -16.99 26.52 0.44
C THR A 20 -17.79 25.77 -0.61
N LEU A 21 -18.37 24.63 -0.24
CA LEU A 21 -19.25 23.85 -1.12
C LEU A 21 -20.45 24.70 -1.59
N GLY A 22 -20.78 24.60 -2.88
CA GLY A 22 -21.92 25.30 -3.47
C GLY A 22 -21.66 26.77 -3.82
N LYS A 23 -20.52 27.33 -3.42
CA LYS A 23 -20.07 28.65 -3.88
C LYS A 23 -19.27 28.50 -5.17
N ASP A 24 -19.47 29.44 -6.08
CA ASP A 24 -18.72 29.51 -7.32
C ASP A 24 -17.51 30.46 -7.19
N TYR A 25 -16.44 30.12 -7.90
CA TYR A 25 -15.18 30.85 -7.88
C TYR A 25 -14.78 31.21 -9.30
N SER A 26 -14.28 32.43 -9.48
CA SER A 26 -13.84 32.94 -10.78
C SER A 26 -12.47 32.38 -11.16
N VAL A 27 -12.29 32.11 -12.46
CA VAL A 27 -10.98 31.77 -13.06
C VAL A 27 -10.28 33.00 -13.66
N GLU A 28 -10.85 34.19 -13.48
CA GLU A 28 -10.25 35.43 -13.96
C GLU A 28 -8.93 35.71 -13.24
N GLY A 29 -7.87 35.98 -14.02
CA GLY A 29 -6.53 36.22 -13.48
C GLY A 29 -5.70 34.96 -13.24
N MET A 30 -6.22 33.76 -13.53
CA MET A 30 -5.44 32.53 -13.52
C MET A 30 -4.51 32.46 -14.74
N SER A 31 -3.29 31.99 -14.54
CA SER A 31 -2.34 31.67 -15.62
C SER A 31 -2.83 30.52 -16.49
N GLU A 32 -2.25 30.37 -17.68
CA GLU A 32 -2.56 29.25 -18.58
C GLU A 32 -2.18 27.88 -17.97
N SER A 33 -1.11 27.84 -17.17
CA SER A 33 -0.72 26.66 -16.37
C SER A 33 -1.81 26.27 -15.39
N LEU A 34 -2.35 27.24 -14.65
CA LEU A 34 -3.37 26.99 -13.65
C LEU A 34 -4.72 26.59 -14.28
N LEU A 35 -5.07 27.18 -15.43
CA LEU A 35 -6.25 26.79 -16.21
C LEU A 35 -6.14 25.34 -16.73
N THR A 36 -4.94 24.92 -17.14
CA THR A 36 -4.68 23.53 -17.55
C THR A 36 -4.79 22.58 -16.36
N PHE A 37 -4.24 22.97 -15.21
CA PHE A 37 -4.35 22.21 -13.97
C PHE A 37 -5.82 22.07 -13.51
N LEU A 38 -6.61 23.14 -13.63
CA LEU A 38 -8.05 23.13 -13.33
C LEU A 38 -8.82 22.13 -14.21
N GLN A 39 -8.41 21.95 -15.47
CA GLN A 39 -9.01 20.90 -16.33
C GLN A 39 -8.69 19.50 -15.82
N HIS A 40 -7.47 19.24 -15.33
CA HIS A 40 -7.16 17.95 -14.71
C HIS A 40 -8.01 17.73 -13.45
N LEU A 41 -8.15 18.73 -12.58
CA LEU A 41 -9.02 18.65 -11.40
C LEU A 41 -10.48 18.39 -11.75
N ARG A 42 -10.94 18.91 -12.89
CA ARG A 42 -12.27 18.62 -13.43
C ARG A 42 -12.41 17.18 -13.89
N GLU A 43 -11.40 16.62 -14.54
CA GLU A 43 -11.40 15.21 -14.97
C GLU A 43 -11.36 14.24 -13.78
N PHE A 44 -10.66 14.59 -12.70
CA PHE A 44 -10.69 13.85 -11.43
C PHE A 44 -11.97 14.07 -10.61
N GLY A 45 -12.84 14.99 -11.04
CA GLY A 45 -14.07 15.32 -10.30
C GLY A 45 -13.82 16.09 -9.00
N LEU A 46 -12.63 16.64 -8.77
CA LEU A 46 -12.33 17.53 -7.63
C LEU A 46 -13.03 18.88 -7.80
N VAL A 47 -13.19 19.33 -9.04
CA VAL A 47 -13.84 20.59 -9.37
C VAL A 47 -14.91 20.36 -10.44
N PHE A 48 -16.07 20.99 -10.28
CA PHE A 48 -17.10 21.03 -11.31
C PHE A 48 -17.01 22.32 -12.12
N GLN A 49 -17.00 22.17 -13.45
CA GLN A 49 -17.25 23.27 -14.39
C GLN A 49 -18.32 22.84 -15.39
N ARG A 50 -19.36 23.66 -15.54
CA ARG A 50 -20.46 23.42 -16.50
C ARG A 50 -19.97 23.24 -17.93
N LYS A 51 -18.91 23.96 -18.33
CA LYS A 51 -18.24 23.87 -19.64
C LYS A 51 -16.73 23.95 -19.44
N ARG A 52 -15.94 23.33 -20.33
CA ARG A 52 -14.45 23.40 -20.31
C ARG A 52 -13.91 24.83 -20.22
N LYS A 53 -14.54 25.77 -20.94
CA LYS A 53 -14.15 27.19 -20.97
C LYS A 53 -14.98 28.07 -20.03
N SER A 54 -15.62 27.48 -19.01
CA SER A 54 -16.42 28.25 -18.04
C SER A 54 -15.52 29.18 -17.26
N ARG A 55 -15.92 30.45 -17.09
CA ARG A 55 -15.19 31.43 -16.27
C ARG A 55 -15.34 31.19 -14.76
N ARG A 56 -16.20 30.24 -14.38
CA ARG A 56 -16.51 29.90 -12.99
C ARG A 56 -16.39 28.40 -12.77
N PHE A 57 -15.92 28.02 -11.59
CA PHE A 57 -15.81 26.64 -11.12
C PHE A 57 -16.40 26.47 -9.73
N TYR A 58 -16.79 25.25 -9.40
CA TYR A 58 -17.36 24.87 -8.12
C TYR A 58 -16.50 23.76 -7.48
N PRO A 59 -15.98 23.94 -6.26
CA PRO A 59 -15.36 22.85 -5.53
C PRO A 59 -16.38 21.73 -5.29
N THR A 60 -15.95 20.49 -5.45
CA THR A 60 -16.75 19.33 -5.07
C THR A 60 -16.44 18.92 -3.63
N ARG A 61 -17.28 18.03 -3.07
CA ARG A 61 -17.02 17.44 -1.76
C ARG A 61 -15.74 16.62 -1.72
N LEU A 62 -15.34 16.00 -2.84
CA LEU A 62 -14.08 15.25 -2.94
C LEU A 62 -12.87 16.16 -2.71
N ALA A 63 -12.88 17.37 -3.26
CA ALA A 63 -11.79 18.34 -3.04
C ALA A 63 -11.70 18.80 -1.58
N ILE A 64 -12.85 19.04 -0.95
CA ILE A 64 -12.91 19.45 0.45
C ILE A 64 -12.42 18.32 1.37
N ALA A 65 -12.92 17.10 1.16
CA ALA A 65 -12.55 15.93 1.95
C ALA A 65 -11.07 15.53 1.79
N LEU A 66 -10.53 15.62 0.57
CA LEU A 66 -9.12 15.37 0.30
C LEU A 66 -8.24 16.39 1.03
N ALA A 67 -8.65 17.66 1.04
CA ALA A 67 -7.84 18.74 1.56
C ALA A 67 -7.97 18.94 3.08
N SER A 68 -9.06 18.46 3.70
CA SER A 68 -9.16 18.33 5.16
C SER A 68 -8.26 17.23 5.73
N GLY A 69 -7.65 16.41 4.86
CA GLY A 69 -6.87 15.24 5.23
C GLY A 69 -7.75 14.17 5.88
N THR A 70 -7.24 12.95 5.96
CA THR A 70 -7.78 11.87 6.81
C THR A 70 -7.56 12.20 8.29
N ALA A 71 -7.97 13.39 8.74
CA ALA A 71 -8.12 13.67 10.15
C ALA A 71 -9.25 12.76 10.63
N GLY A 72 -8.86 11.60 11.15
CA GLY A 72 -9.75 10.74 11.90
C GLY A 72 -10.53 11.60 12.87
N THR A 73 -11.82 11.71 12.66
CA THR A 73 -12.73 12.37 13.60
C THR A 73 -13.37 11.25 14.42
N PRO A 74 -12.80 10.88 15.59
CA PRO A 74 -13.52 10.09 16.56
C PRO A 74 -14.56 11.01 17.23
N GLY A 75 -15.73 11.16 16.58
CA GLY A 75 -16.88 11.86 17.14
C GLY A 75 -16.75 13.39 17.25
N GLY A 76 -17.88 14.09 17.07
CA GLY A 76 -18.04 15.49 17.49
C GLY A 76 -18.05 16.53 16.37
N THR A 77 -19.23 16.69 15.76
CA THR A 77 -19.86 17.98 15.41
C THR A 77 -19.00 19.09 14.79
N LEU A 78 -19.20 19.33 13.48
CA LEU A 78 -19.55 20.66 12.96
C LEU A 78 -20.38 20.46 11.68
N GLY A 79 -21.58 21.05 11.68
CA GLY A 79 -22.66 20.70 10.76
C GLY A 79 -22.38 21.02 9.29
N THR A 80 -22.76 20.08 8.43
CA THR A 80 -23.82 20.31 7.42
C THR A 80 -24.49 18.97 7.14
N ALA A 81 -25.81 18.95 7.33
CA ALA A 81 -26.68 17.81 7.07
C ALA A 81 -26.70 17.52 5.57
N GLY A 82 -25.89 16.56 5.15
CA GLY A 82 -25.88 16.01 3.81
C GLY A 82 -25.16 14.68 3.84
N THR A 83 -25.84 13.67 4.39
CA THR A 83 -25.52 12.24 4.34
C THR A 83 -24.83 11.92 3.02
N GLU A 84 -23.52 11.70 3.06
CA GLU A 84 -22.80 11.09 1.95
C GLU A 84 -23.28 9.64 1.86
N PRO A 85 -23.90 9.19 0.75
CA PRO A 85 -24.26 7.79 0.59
C PRO A 85 -23.03 6.86 0.57
N ASP A 86 -21.82 7.40 0.35
CA ASP A 86 -20.57 6.65 0.22
C ASP A 86 -19.58 6.85 1.40
N SER A 87 -19.94 7.66 2.40
CA SER A 87 -19.11 7.87 3.62
C SER A 87 -19.52 6.96 4.78
N HIS A 88 -20.69 6.32 4.67
CA HIS A 88 -21.04 5.23 5.57
C HIS A 88 -20.32 3.98 5.09
N GLY A 89 -19.48 3.40 5.95
CA GLY A 89 -18.93 2.09 5.66
C GLY A 89 -20.06 1.10 5.39
N PHE A 90 -19.80 0.18 4.47
CA PHE A 90 -20.81 -0.73 3.93
C PHE A 90 -20.43 -2.19 4.16
N VAL A 91 -19.27 -2.46 4.76
CA VAL A 91 -18.70 -3.80 4.90
C VAL A 91 -18.90 -4.33 6.31
N LEU A 92 -19.47 -5.52 6.43
CA LEU A 92 -19.51 -6.32 7.65
C LEU A 92 -18.66 -7.56 7.45
N VAL A 93 -17.82 -7.88 8.44
CA VAL A 93 -16.98 -9.08 8.40
C VAL A 93 -17.23 -9.94 9.63
N GLU A 94 -17.50 -11.23 9.41
CA GLU A 94 -17.77 -12.23 10.45
C GLU A 94 -16.57 -13.15 10.69
N THR A 95 -16.53 -13.78 11.86
CA THR A 95 -15.44 -14.72 12.26
C THR A 95 -15.34 -15.99 11.42
N ASN A 96 -16.34 -16.27 10.58
CA ASN A 96 -16.36 -17.36 9.60
C ASN A 96 -15.74 -16.96 8.24
N TYR A 97 -14.99 -15.85 8.19
CA TYR A 97 -14.35 -15.28 7.00
C TYR A 97 -15.32 -14.78 5.92
N ARG A 98 -16.61 -14.61 6.23
CA ARG A 98 -17.57 -14.00 5.30
C ARG A 98 -17.58 -12.48 5.41
N ILE A 99 -17.64 -11.86 4.24
CA ILE A 99 -17.82 -10.42 4.05
C ILE A 99 -19.23 -10.19 3.51
N TYR A 100 -19.98 -9.32 4.16
CA TYR A 100 -21.28 -8.84 3.70
C TYR A 100 -21.12 -7.36 3.36
N ALA A 101 -21.22 -7.03 2.08
CA ALA A 101 -21.06 -5.68 1.57
C ALA A 101 -22.40 -5.14 1.08
N TYR A 102 -22.90 -4.11 1.76
CA TYR A 102 -24.15 -3.44 1.45
C TYR A 102 -23.92 -2.34 0.41
N THR A 103 -23.74 -2.74 -0.85
CA THR A 103 -23.45 -1.82 -1.95
C THR A 103 -24.04 -2.29 -3.26
N ASP A 104 -24.45 -1.34 -4.10
CA ASP A 104 -24.82 -1.52 -5.50
C ASP A 104 -23.68 -1.12 -6.46
N SER A 105 -22.64 -0.47 -5.95
CA SER A 105 -21.51 0.05 -6.72
C SER A 105 -20.61 -1.07 -7.22
N GLU A 106 -20.56 -1.24 -8.54
CA GLU A 106 -19.71 -2.26 -9.18
C GLU A 106 -18.23 -2.08 -8.85
N LEU A 107 -17.79 -0.83 -8.65
CA LEU A 107 -16.43 -0.51 -8.25
C LEU A 107 -16.10 -1.13 -6.89
N GLN A 108 -17.00 -0.99 -5.91
CA GLN A 108 -16.78 -1.51 -4.56
C GLN A 108 -16.80 -3.03 -4.54
N VAL A 109 -17.67 -3.64 -5.34
CA VAL A 109 -17.71 -5.09 -5.53
C VAL A 109 -16.41 -5.60 -6.16
N ALA A 110 -15.90 -4.92 -7.19
CA ALA A 110 -14.62 -5.27 -7.82
C ALA A 110 -13.45 -5.15 -6.85
N LEU A 111 -13.43 -4.13 -5.99
CA LEU A 111 -12.39 -3.97 -4.97
C LEU A 111 -12.40 -5.11 -3.95
N ILE A 112 -13.57 -5.56 -3.52
CA ILE A 112 -13.69 -6.72 -2.61
C ILE A 112 -13.23 -8.00 -3.32
N ALA A 113 -13.54 -8.17 -4.60
CA ALA A 113 -13.14 -9.32 -5.40
C ALA A 113 -11.62 -9.44 -5.61
N LEU A 114 -10.84 -8.37 -5.37
CA LEU A 114 -9.37 -8.43 -5.48
C LEU A 114 -8.73 -9.34 -4.43
N PHE A 115 -9.37 -9.52 -3.28
CA PHE A 115 -8.82 -10.28 -2.15
C PHE A 115 -9.78 -11.31 -1.54
N SER A 116 -10.96 -11.48 -2.13
CA SER A 116 -11.98 -12.43 -1.67
C SER A 116 -12.71 -13.08 -2.84
N GLU A 117 -13.33 -14.23 -2.58
CA GLU A 117 -14.16 -14.94 -3.55
C GLU A 117 -15.62 -14.50 -3.39
N LEU A 118 -16.25 -14.04 -4.47
CA LEU A 118 -17.66 -13.67 -4.45
C LEU A 118 -18.54 -14.92 -4.46
N LEU A 119 -19.38 -15.10 -3.43
CA LEU A 119 -20.30 -16.23 -3.32
C LEU A 119 -21.66 -15.91 -3.95
N TYR A 120 -22.24 -14.77 -3.54
CA TYR A 120 -23.58 -14.36 -3.96
C TYR A 120 -23.64 -12.86 -4.19
N ARG A 121 -24.38 -12.44 -5.23
CA ARG A 121 -24.69 -11.04 -5.52
C ARG A 121 -26.21 -10.86 -5.56
N PHE A 122 -26.72 -10.14 -4.58
CA PHE A 122 -28.11 -9.69 -4.50
C PHE A 122 -28.19 -8.19 -4.82
N PRO A 123 -29.40 -7.65 -5.07
CA PRO A 123 -29.60 -6.21 -5.10
C PRO A 123 -29.19 -5.59 -3.76
N ASN A 124 -28.20 -4.68 -3.79
CA ASN A 124 -27.65 -3.95 -2.63
C ASN A 124 -26.95 -4.80 -1.56
N LEU A 125 -26.66 -6.09 -1.84
CA LEU A 125 -25.91 -6.95 -0.92
C LEU A 125 -25.03 -7.92 -1.70
N VAL A 126 -23.74 -7.90 -1.40
CA VAL A 126 -22.77 -8.88 -1.89
C VAL A 126 -22.23 -9.69 -0.74
N VAL A 127 -22.23 -11.01 -0.90
CA VAL A 127 -21.62 -11.95 0.03
C VAL A 127 -20.35 -12.48 -0.60
N ALA A 128 -19.22 -12.26 0.06
CA ALA A 128 -17.93 -12.77 -0.33
C ALA A 128 -17.30 -13.57 0.80
N GLN A 129 -16.30 -14.38 0.49
CA GLN A 129 -15.54 -15.16 1.45
C GLN A 129 -14.05 -14.92 1.27
N VAL A 130 -13.37 -14.61 2.38
CA VAL A 130 -11.91 -14.51 2.39
C VAL A 130 -11.35 -15.91 2.57
N THR A 131 -10.63 -16.39 1.55
CA THR A 131 -9.97 -17.70 1.58
C THR A 131 -8.45 -17.50 1.61
N ARG A 132 -7.72 -18.56 1.97
CA ARG A 132 -6.27 -18.57 1.87
C ARG A 132 -5.80 -18.26 0.46
N ASP A 133 -6.43 -18.89 -0.53
CA ASP A 133 -6.03 -18.78 -1.94
C ASP A 133 -6.36 -17.40 -2.50
N SER A 134 -7.51 -16.80 -2.13
CA SER A 134 -7.86 -15.43 -2.54
C SER A 134 -6.88 -14.39 -2.00
N VAL A 135 -6.47 -14.52 -0.74
CA VAL A 135 -5.49 -13.62 -0.12
C VAL A 135 -4.10 -13.81 -0.72
N GLN A 136 -3.67 -15.05 -0.95
CA GLN A 136 -2.39 -15.32 -1.61
C GLN A 136 -2.34 -14.81 -3.05
N ALA A 137 -3.45 -14.90 -3.79
CA ALA A 137 -3.57 -14.31 -5.12
C ALA A 137 -3.48 -12.77 -5.08
N ALA A 138 -4.13 -12.12 -4.11
CA ALA A 138 -4.04 -10.68 -3.92
C ALA A 138 -2.59 -10.22 -3.64
N ILE A 139 -1.89 -10.94 -2.77
CA ILE A 139 -0.49 -10.66 -2.41
C ILE A 139 0.43 -10.90 -3.60
N ALA A 140 0.15 -11.90 -4.44
CA ALA A 140 0.89 -12.11 -5.69
C ALA A 140 0.76 -10.92 -6.66
N ASN A 141 -0.37 -10.21 -6.61
CA ASN A 141 -0.61 -8.98 -7.36
C ASN A 141 -0.09 -7.72 -6.64
N GLY A 142 0.60 -7.86 -5.50
CA GLY A 142 1.22 -6.76 -4.76
C GLY A 142 0.30 -6.07 -3.74
N ILE A 143 -0.83 -6.66 -3.38
CA ILE A 143 -1.72 -6.13 -2.33
C ILE A 143 -1.33 -6.74 -0.98
N THR A 144 -0.86 -5.92 -0.04
CA THR A 144 -0.38 -6.41 1.27
C THR A 144 -1.51 -6.73 2.24
N ALA A 145 -1.24 -7.58 3.23
CA ALA A 145 -2.23 -7.91 4.27
C ALA A 145 -2.74 -6.66 5.00
N ASP A 146 -1.85 -5.73 5.34
CA ASP A 146 -2.22 -4.50 6.04
C ASP A 146 -3.09 -3.58 5.16
N GLN A 147 -2.91 -3.58 3.83
CA GLN A 147 -3.80 -2.85 2.92
C GLN A 147 -5.21 -3.44 2.91
N ILE A 148 -5.34 -4.77 2.90
CA ILE A 148 -6.63 -5.46 2.98
C ILE A 148 -7.32 -5.13 4.32
N ILE A 149 -6.59 -5.25 5.43
CA ILE A 149 -7.10 -4.96 6.77
C ILE A 149 -7.50 -3.49 6.89
N HIS A 150 -6.70 -2.58 6.33
CA HIS A 150 -7.00 -1.14 6.31
C HIS A 150 -8.27 -0.86 5.51
N PHE A 151 -8.45 -1.47 4.34
CA PHE A 151 -9.65 -1.34 3.54
C PHE A 151 -10.90 -1.79 4.31
N LEU A 152 -10.86 -3.00 4.90
CA LEU A 152 -11.97 -3.54 5.69
C LEU A 152 -12.31 -2.68 6.91
N ARG A 153 -11.31 -2.08 7.57
CA ARG A 153 -11.50 -1.19 8.72
C ARG A 153 -12.10 0.16 8.31
N THR A 154 -11.59 0.78 7.25
CA THR A 154 -12.03 2.11 6.80
C THR A 154 -13.42 2.06 6.19
N ARG A 155 -13.80 0.95 5.54
CA ARG A 155 -15.14 0.75 4.96
C ARG A 155 -16.08 -0.08 5.85
N ALA A 156 -15.76 -0.26 7.13
CA ALA A 156 -16.58 -1.02 8.06
C ALA A 156 -17.94 -0.36 8.32
N HIS A 157 -19.01 -1.15 8.31
CA HIS A 157 -20.37 -0.69 8.60
C HIS A 157 -20.45 0.05 9.95
N PRO A 158 -21.23 1.13 10.12
CA PRO A 158 -21.29 1.91 11.36
C PRO A 158 -21.56 1.09 12.63
N THR A 159 -22.33 0.00 12.53
CA THR A 159 -22.57 -0.93 13.64
C THR A 159 -21.30 -1.65 14.07
N MET A 160 -20.46 -2.03 13.11
CA MET A 160 -19.19 -2.72 13.33
C MET A 160 -18.09 -1.73 13.73
N ALA A 161 -18.08 -0.52 13.16
CA ALA A 161 -17.14 0.55 13.51
C ALA A 161 -17.26 1.04 14.96
N LYS A 162 -18.41 0.82 15.61
CA LYS A 162 -18.61 1.10 17.05
C LYS A 162 -17.93 0.08 17.97
N GLN A 163 -17.56 -1.10 17.45
CA GLN A 163 -16.95 -2.16 18.24
C GLN A 163 -15.43 -1.93 18.33
N THR A 164 -14.86 -2.31 19.48
CA THR A 164 -13.41 -2.27 19.71
C THR A 164 -12.94 -3.69 20.06
N PRO A 165 -12.14 -4.34 19.19
CA PRO A 165 -11.64 -3.88 17.88
C PRO A 165 -12.72 -3.86 16.79
N VAL A 166 -12.57 -2.97 15.79
CA VAL A 166 -13.50 -2.84 14.66
C VAL A 166 -13.61 -4.14 13.88
N LEU A 167 -12.49 -4.81 13.63
CA LEU A 167 -12.43 -6.10 12.95
C LEU A 167 -12.14 -7.20 13.98
N PRO A 168 -12.77 -8.39 13.88
CA PRO A 168 -12.42 -9.52 14.72
C PRO A 168 -10.94 -9.88 14.57
N PRO A 169 -10.20 -10.06 15.67
CA PRO A 169 -8.76 -10.32 15.63
C PRO A 169 -8.40 -11.61 14.89
N THR A 170 -9.29 -12.61 14.94
CA THR A 170 -9.13 -13.88 14.22
C THR A 170 -8.95 -13.67 12.72
N ILE A 171 -9.60 -12.67 12.12
CA ILE A 171 -9.53 -12.39 10.69
C ILE A 171 -8.26 -11.61 10.37
N THR A 172 -7.96 -10.58 11.16
CA THR A 172 -6.76 -9.76 10.94
C THR A 172 -5.49 -10.57 11.08
N ASP A 173 -5.44 -11.47 12.07
CA ASP A 173 -4.29 -12.33 12.30
C ASP A 173 -4.18 -13.39 11.21
N GLN A 174 -5.30 -13.99 10.80
CA GLN A 174 -5.28 -15.00 9.74
C GLN A 174 -4.81 -14.45 8.39
N ILE A 175 -5.24 -13.24 8.01
CA ILE A 175 -4.80 -12.58 6.76
C ILE A 175 -3.28 -12.35 6.80
N ARG A 176 -2.73 -11.90 7.94
CA ARG A 176 -1.28 -11.72 8.11
C ARG A 176 -0.53 -13.04 8.08
N LEU A 177 -1.07 -14.10 8.69
CA LEU A 177 -0.46 -15.43 8.65
C LEU A 177 -0.39 -15.96 7.22
N TRP A 178 -1.43 -15.76 6.41
CA TRP A 178 -1.43 -16.16 5.00
C TRP A 178 -0.41 -15.39 4.14
N GLU A 179 -0.10 -14.14 4.49
CA GLU A 179 1.00 -13.39 3.89
C GLU A 179 2.37 -13.95 4.30
N LEU A 180 2.58 -14.19 5.59
CA LEU A 180 3.82 -14.79 6.11
C LEU A 180 4.08 -16.19 5.55
N GLU A 181 3.05 -16.94 5.17
CA GLU A 181 3.22 -18.24 4.49
C GLU A 181 3.95 -18.12 3.15
N ARG A 182 3.81 -17.00 2.43
CA ARG A 182 4.56 -16.72 1.20
C ARG A 182 6.01 -16.33 1.52
N ASP A 183 6.21 -15.55 2.57
CA ASP A 183 7.52 -15.02 2.98
C ASP A 183 8.38 -16.01 3.79
N ARG A 184 8.04 -17.30 3.78
CA ARG A 184 8.79 -18.36 4.47
C ARG A 184 10.20 -18.58 3.91
N LEU A 185 10.40 -18.30 2.62
CA LEU A 185 11.67 -18.52 1.95
C LEU A 185 12.28 -17.19 1.56
N ARG A 186 13.48 -16.93 2.10
CA ARG A 186 14.34 -15.85 1.62
C ARG A 186 15.31 -16.42 0.61
N PHE A 187 15.20 -15.97 -0.63
CA PHE A 187 16.14 -16.31 -1.68
C PHE A 187 17.35 -15.39 -1.56
N SER A 188 18.52 -15.98 -1.28
CA SER A 188 19.80 -15.29 -1.26
C SER A 188 20.75 -15.96 -2.24
N ASP A 189 21.14 -15.22 -3.28
CA ASP A 189 22.15 -15.70 -4.21
C ASP A 189 23.52 -15.71 -3.52
N GLY A 190 24.31 -16.75 -3.78
CA GLY A 190 25.59 -16.93 -3.12
C GLY A 190 26.53 -17.90 -3.82
N VAL A 191 27.83 -17.73 -3.57
CA VAL A 191 28.87 -18.64 -4.03
C VAL A 191 29.34 -19.49 -2.85
N LEU A 192 29.29 -20.81 -3.01
CA LEU A 192 29.71 -21.78 -2.00
C LEU A 192 31.22 -22.02 -2.08
N TYR A 193 31.90 -21.90 -0.93
CA TYR A 193 33.24 -22.45 -0.72
C TYR A 193 33.14 -23.70 0.13
N ASN A 194 33.77 -24.78 -0.33
CA ASN A 194 33.85 -26.07 0.32
C ASN A 194 35.26 -26.67 0.12
N GLN A 195 35.49 -27.88 0.65
CA GLN A 195 36.75 -28.63 0.48
C GLN A 195 38.01 -27.93 1.04
N PHE A 196 37.88 -27.24 2.17
CA PHE A 196 39.05 -26.74 2.90
C PHE A 196 39.90 -27.91 3.42
N LEU A 197 41.20 -27.87 3.16
CA LEU A 197 42.15 -28.90 3.61
C LEU A 197 42.38 -28.82 5.12
N SER A 198 42.57 -27.60 5.64
CA SER A 198 42.77 -27.32 7.07
C SER A 198 41.59 -26.56 7.68
N GLN A 199 41.40 -26.72 8.99
CA GLN A 199 40.47 -25.91 9.78
C GLN A 199 40.92 -24.44 9.85
N VAL A 200 42.24 -24.23 9.97
CA VAL A 200 42.84 -22.89 10.05
C VAL A 200 42.59 -22.09 8.77
N ASP A 201 42.72 -22.75 7.60
CA ASP A 201 42.45 -22.16 6.29
C ASP A 201 41.00 -21.66 6.16
N PHE A 202 40.06 -22.46 6.65
CA PHE A 202 38.65 -22.11 6.69
C PHE A 202 38.40 -20.90 7.58
N GLU A 203 38.97 -20.88 8.79
CA GLU A 203 38.79 -19.80 9.76
C GLU A 203 39.34 -18.48 9.24
N VAL A 204 40.52 -18.48 8.62
CA VAL A 204 41.12 -17.27 8.05
C VAL A 204 40.26 -16.69 6.92
N LEU A 205 39.75 -17.54 6.01
CA LEU A 205 38.92 -17.07 4.90
C LEU A 205 37.53 -16.61 5.38
N ARG A 206 36.94 -17.31 6.36
CA ARG A 206 35.68 -16.93 7.02
C ARG A 206 35.81 -15.58 7.70
N ASP A 207 36.85 -15.37 8.49
CA ASP A 207 37.04 -14.13 9.26
C ASP A 207 37.29 -12.94 8.33
N HIS A 208 38.01 -13.15 7.22
CA HIS A 208 38.15 -12.14 6.19
C HIS A 208 36.82 -11.80 5.49
N ALA A 209 36.04 -12.81 5.10
CA ALA A 209 34.72 -12.59 4.49
C ALA A 209 33.72 -11.94 5.44
N ARG A 210 33.81 -12.25 6.74
CA ARG A 210 33.02 -11.61 7.80
C ARG A 210 33.42 -10.15 8.01
N ALA A 211 34.72 -9.85 8.02
CA ALA A 211 35.23 -8.48 8.14
C ALA A 211 34.82 -7.59 6.95
N LEU A 212 34.74 -8.17 5.75
CA LEU A 212 34.26 -7.49 4.54
C LEU A 212 32.72 -7.36 4.46
N GLY A 213 31.98 -8.03 5.36
CA GLY A 213 30.51 -8.02 5.34
C GLY A 213 29.87 -8.78 4.17
N VAL A 214 30.61 -9.70 3.54
CA VAL A 214 30.15 -10.45 2.35
C VAL A 214 29.73 -11.89 2.65
N LEU A 215 29.86 -12.32 3.90
CA LEU A 215 29.50 -13.66 4.36
C LEU A 215 27.97 -13.79 4.54
N VAL A 216 27.35 -14.74 3.84
CA VAL A 216 25.89 -15.00 3.87
C VAL A 216 25.55 -16.15 4.81
N PHE A 217 26.35 -17.21 4.80
CA PHE A 217 26.13 -18.40 5.62
C PHE A 217 27.46 -19.08 5.95
N GLU A 218 27.55 -19.71 7.12
CA GLU A 218 28.70 -20.50 7.53
C GLU A 218 28.27 -21.78 8.26
N ASN A 219 29.08 -22.83 8.10
CA ASN A 219 28.97 -24.07 8.86
C ASN A 219 30.38 -24.56 9.22
N PRO A 220 30.87 -24.27 10.45
CA PRO A 220 32.21 -24.68 10.88
C PRO A 220 32.40 -26.20 10.93
N ALA A 221 31.38 -26.97 11.32
CA ALA A 221 31.47 -28.42 11.45
C ALA A 221 31.75 -29.12 10.10
N ARG A 222 31.21 -28.56 9.01
CA ARG A 222 31.43 -29.07 7.64
C ARG A 222 32.45 -28.25 6.85
N ARG A 223 33.00 -27.19 7.42
CA ARG A 223 33.88 -26.21 6.75
C ARG A 223 33.24 -25.69 5.46
N LEU A 224 32.03 -25.18 5.57
CA LEU A 224 31.29 -24.58 4.45
C LEU A 224 31.07 -23.10 4.73
N MET A 225 31.24 -22.27 3.72
CA MET A 225 30.84 -20.87 3.77
C MET A 225 30.23 -20.44 2.45
N VAL A 226 29.24 -19.57 2.50
CA VAL A 226 28.60 -18.96 1.34
C VAL A 226 28.85 -17.47 1.42
N VAL A 227 29.34 -16.87 0.33
CA VAL A 227 29.52 -15.42 0.22
C VAL A 227 28.61 -14.85 -0.85
N THR A 228 28.39 -13.54 -0.82
CA THR A 228 27.66 -12.83 -1.87
C THR A 228 28.41 -12.91 -3.21
N PRO A 229 27.72 -12.99 -4.37
CA PRO A 229 28.37 -13.00 -5.68
C PRO A 229 29.26 -11.77 -5.92
N ALA A 230 28.85 -10.61 -5.38
CA ALA A 230 29.61 -9.37 -5.46
C ALA A 230 30.94 -9.41 -4.67
N GLY A 231 30.97 -10.10 -3.53
CA GLY A 231 32.16 -10.25 -2.68
C GLY A 231 33.10 -11.39 -3.08
N HIS A 232 32.63 -12.33 -3.91
CA HIS A 232 33.42 -13.46 -4.42
C HIS A 232 34.81 -13.08 -5.01
N PRO A 233 34.95 -12.07 -5.89
CA PRO A 233 36.25 -11.74 -6.47
C PRO A 233 37.29 -11.30 -5.43
N ASP A 234 36.88 -10.58 -4.38
CA ASP A 234 37.79 -10.06 -3.37
C ASP A 234 38.25 -11.15 -2.40
N VAL A 235 37.32 -12.00 -1.96
CA VAL A 235 37.63 -13.19 -1.16
C VAL A 235 38.58 -14.13 -1.92
N LYS A 236 38.37 -14.31 -3.24
CA LYS A 236 39.25 -15.11 -4.10
C LYS A 236 40.64 -14.50 -4.26
N ARG A 237 40.73 -13.17 -4.39
CA ARG A 237 42.03 -12.45 -4.47
C ARG A 237 42.82 -12.59 -3.18
N PHE A 238 42.16 -12.44 -2.02
CA PHE A 238 42.77 -12.64 -0.71
C PHE A 238 43.35 -14.05 -0.57
N TRP A 239 42.55 -15.08 -0.89
CA TRP A 239 43.00 -16.47 -0.81
C TRP A 239 44.20 -16.78 -1.71
N LYS A 240 44.20 -16.25 -2.95
CA LYS A 240 45.34 -16.41 -3.87
C LYS A 240 46.63 -15.77 -3.35
N ARG A 241 46.54 -14.59 -2.70
CA ARG A 241 47.71 -13.92 -2.10
C ARG A 241 48.23 -14.72 -0.91
N GLN A 242 47.34 -15.22 -0.07
CA GLN A 242 47.72 -15.99 1.11
C GLN A 242 48.45 -17.29 0.73
N LYS A 243 47.96 -18.00 -0.30
CA LYS A 243 48.59 -19.22 -0.82
C LYS A 243 49.93 -18.99 -1.56
N HIS A 244 50.24 -17.74 -1.90
CA HIS A 244 51.53 -17.37 -2.51
C HIS A 244 52.56 -16.95 -1.46
N ASN A 245 52.08 -16.56 -0.27
CA ASN A 245 52.91 -16.15 0.87
C ASN A 245 53.11 -17.28 1.91
N ALA A 246 52.49 -18.44 1.71
CA ALA A 246 52.61 -19.66 2.51
C ALA A 246 53.33 -20.73 1.69
#